data_AF-A0A8T6HXD3-F1
#
_entry.id   AF-A0A8T6HXD3-F1
#
_cell.length_a   1.000
_cell.length_b   1.000
_cell.length_c   1.000
_cell.angle_alpha   90.00
_cell.angle_beta   90.00
_cell.angle_gamma   90.00
#
_symmetry.space_group_name_H-M   'P 1'
#
loop_
_entity.id
_entity.type
_entity.pdbx_description
1 polymer ?
#
loop_
_entity_poly.entity_id
_entity_poly.type
_entity_poly.pdbx_seq_one_letter_code
_entity_poly.pdbx_strand_id
1 'polypeptide(L)' 'MQKVNSEGTTTVPVPDHKELRPGTLMSIIRQSGVPRSEFK' A
#
# COMPACT_ATOMS: atom_id res chain seq x y z
N MET A 1 4.20 3.29 -4.73
CA MET A 1 3.62 4.00 -3.56
C MET A 1 4.74 4.74 -2.85
N GLN A 2 4.55 5.95 -2.33
CA GLN A 2 5.61 6.68 -1.62
C GLN A 2 5.67 6.22 -0.15
N LYS A 3 6.86 5.87 0.34
CA LYS A 3 7.08 5.45 1.73
C LYS A 3 7.63 6.64 2.52
N VAL A 4 7.04 6.93 3.68
CA VAL A 4 7.54 7.94 4.61
C VAL A 4 8.37 7.24 5.69
N ASN A 5 9.61 7.67 5.86
CA ASN A 5 10.50 7.23 6.93
C ASN A 5 10.85 8.44 7.82
N SER A 6 11.48 8.19 8.97
CA SER A 6 11.94 9.23 9.92
C SER A 6 12.88 10.28 9.31
N GLU A 7 13.51 9.99 8.17
CA GLU A 7 14.48 10.85 7.50
C GLU A 7 13.94 11.54 6.23
N GLY A 8 12.66 11.29 5.86
CA GLY A 8 12.04 11.91 4.68
C GLY A 8 11.12 10.97 3.90
N THR A 9 10.89 11.29 2.62
CA THR A 9 10.08 10.44 1.73
C THR A 9 10.96 9.67 0.76
N THR A 10 10.82 8.34 0.72
CA THR A 10 11.48 7.48 -0.26
C THR A 10 10.46 6.98 -1.26
N THR A 11 10.64 7.32 -2.53
CA THR A 11 9.81 6.79 -3.61
C THR A 11 10.21 5.34 -3.88
N VAL A 12 9.39 4.39 -3.43
CA VAL A 12 9.61 2.96 -3.68
C VAL A 12 8.72 2.54 -4.87
N PRO A 13 9.29 2.04 -5.96
CA PRO A 13 8.51 1.40 -7.01
C PRO A 13 7.91 0.12 -6.42
N VAL A 14 6.60 0.12 -6.24
CA VAL A 14 5.84 -1.02 -5.72
C VAL A 14 5.19 -1.70 -6.92
N PRO A 15 5.36 -3.02 -7.10
CA PRO A 15 4.64 -3.75 -8.13
C PRO A 15 3.14 -3.49 -7.97
N ASP A 16 2.46 -3.07 -9.03
CA ASP A 16 1.01 -3.03 -8.99
C ASP A 16 0.52 -4.43 -8.64
N HIS A 17 -0.37 -4.54 -7.66
CA HIS A 17 -1.09 -5.76 -7.36
C HIS A 17 -2.08 -6.07 -8.50
N LYS A 18 -1.59 -6.31 -9.72
CA LYS A 18 -2.40 -6.41 -10.95
C LYS A 18 -3.44 -7.53 -10.89
N GLU A 19 -3.19 -8.54 -10.05
CA GLU A 19 -4.13 -9.64 -9.78
C GLU A 19 -5.37 -9.16 -9.02
N LEU A 20 -5.26 -8.06 -8.28
CA LEU A 20 -6.35 -7.45 -7.53
C LEU A 20 -6.77 -6.13 -8.18
N ARG A 21 -8.08 -5.97 -8.40
CA ARG A 21 -8.61 -4.67 -8.80
C ARG A 21 -8.31 -3.65 -7.68
N PRO A 22 -7.97 -2.38 -7.99
CA PRO A 22 -7.64 -1.38 -6.97
C PRO A 22 -8.71 -1.21 -5.89
N GLY A 23 -10.00 -1.28 -6.25
CA GLY A 23 -11.11 -1.22 -5.29
C GLY A 23 -11.17 -2.42 -4.34
N THR A 24 -10.83 -3.62 -4.83
CA THR A 24 -10.74 -4.84 -4.01
C THR A 24 -9.62 -4.72 -3.00
N LEU A 25 -8.42 -4.31 -3.44
CA LEU A 25 -7.29 -4.09 -2.55
C LEU A 25 -7.61 -3.03 -1.47
N MET A 26 -8.27 -1.93 -1.84
CA MET A 26 -8.71 -0.90 -0.89
C MET A 26 -9.74 -1.43 0.12
N SER A 27 -10.69 -2.27 -0.32
CA SER A 27 -11.66 -2.91 0.59
C SER A 27 -10.96 -3.81 1.59
N ILE A 28 -9.99 -4.61 1.15
CA ILE A 28 -9.19 -5.49 2.01
C ILE A 28 -8.41 -4.68 3.03
N ILE A 29 -7.71 -3.61 2.62
CA ILE A 29 -6.96 -2.74 3.53
C ILE A 29 -7.89 -2.18 4.61
N ARG A 30 -9.05 -1.64 4.22
CA ARG A 30 -10.03 -1.08 5.16
C ARG A 30 -10.60 -2.14 6.11
N GLN A 31 -10.88 -3.34 5.61
CA GLN A 31 -11.45 -4.44 6.40
C GLN A 31 -10.43 -5.10 7.32
N SER A 32 -9.16 -5.10 6.96
CA SER A 32 -8.09 -5.71 7.76
C SER A 32 -7.81 -4.96 9.05
N GLY A 33 -8.13 -3.66 9.12
CA GLY A 33 -7.75 -2.79 10.24
C GLY A 33 -6.23 -2.55 10.35
N VAL A 34 -5.45 -3.02 9.37
CA VAL A 34 -4.00 -2.88 9.33
C VAL A 34 -3.63 -1.65 8.48
N PRO A 35 -2.59 -0.89 8.86
CA PRO A 35 -2.13 0.25 8.07
C PRO A 35 -1.82 -0.14 6.62
N ARG A 36 -2.19 0.74 5.67
CA ARG A 36 -1.90 0.56 4.23
C ARG A 36 -0.43 0.28 3.94
N SER A 37 0.47 0.75 4.79
CA SER A 37 1.93 0.52 4.68
C SER A 37 2.34 -0.95 4.81
N GLU A 38 1.51 -1.80 5.40
CA GLU A 38 1.77 -3.25 5.54
C GLU A 38 1.40 -4.04 4.28
N PHE A 39 0.61 -3.44 3.38
CA PHE A 39 0.26 -4.03 2.09
C PHE A 39 1.33 -3.58 1.07
N LYS A 40 2.34 -4.44 0.88
CA LYS A 40 3.48 -4.20 -0.01
C LYS A 40 3.26 -4.67 -1.43
#